data_AF-A0A9R1GZ54-F1
#
_entry.id   AF-A0A9R1GZ54-F1
#
_cell.length_a   1.000
_cell.length_b   1.000
_cell.length_c   1.000
_cell.angle_alpha   90.00
_cell.angle_beta   90.00
_cell.angle_gamma   90.00
#
_symmetry.space_group_name_H-M   'P 1'
#
loop_
_entity.id
_entity.type
_entity.pdbx_description
1 polymer ?
#
loop_
_entity_poly.entity_id
_entity_poly.type
_entity_poly.pdbx_seq_one_letter_code
_entity_poly.pdbx_strand_id
1 'polypeptide(L)'
;MDQTPQRRRRRRAEVAPSDGAPDAAEYSLDEPTLAEKLAAMSPLAEAAGGAAGESLPVVPPSADSVHVLLRQALQADDRAALLGCLYNRDGKVIVKSVSLLTPADAVKLLKSLVSLMQSRGSVLVCLLPWLQALLSRHMSSIVSQDSSLLLLNSLYQLIDARTSTFASSLKLSTCLDYHFSEICDDESDEEEGGPPLIYEDVDSDEEDSEDDDAMETEDKGTDEEDSEVDDAMETERKGTDKEESEVDDE
;
A
#
# COMPACT_ATOMS: atom_id res chain seq x y z
N MET A 1 -26.04 48.12 17.05
CA MET A 1 -26.27 49.40 17.74
C MET A 1 -27.48 49.17 18.64
N ASP A 2 -27.35 48.58 19.83
CA ASP A 2 -26.64 49.08 21.02
C ASP A 2 -27.61 49.77 22.00
N GLN A 3 -27.64 49.20 23.21
CA GLN A 3 -27.96 49.75 24.53
C GLN A 3 -29.43 50.05 24.97
N THR A 4 -29.83 49.23 25.95
CA THR A 4 -30.62 49.51 27.19
C THR A 4 -30.15 50.79 27.90
N PRO A 5 -30.79 51.37 28.97
CA PRO A 5 -31.52 50.70 30.06
C PRO A 5 -32.68 51.51 30.74
N GLN A 6 -33.38 50.92 31.73
CA GLN A 6 -33.43 51.48 33.10
C GLN A 6 -34.24 50.62 34.09
N ARG A 7 -33.69 50.62 35.32
CA ARG A 7 -34.03 49.84 36.50
C ARG A 7 -35.27 50.41 37.23
N ARG A 8 -36.08 49.53 37.84
CA ARG A 8 -36.80 49.86 39.09
C ARG A 8 -36.72 48.73 40.10
N ARG A 9 -36.15 49.10 41.25
CA ARG A 9 -35.86 48.36 42.48
C ARG A 9 -37.11 47.85 43.18
N ARG A 10 -37.10 46.63 43.74
CA ARG A 10 -37.73 46.30 45.03
C ARG A 10 -36.98 45.17 45.79
N ARG A 11 -36.41 45.57 46.94
CA ARG A 11 -36.21 44.90 48.26
C ARG A 11 -36.02 43.37 48.30
N ARG A 12 -34.84 42.88 48.70
CA ARG A 12 -34.28 42.68 50.09
C ARG A 12 -34.87 41.46 50.81
N ALA A 13 -34.11 40.37 50.81
CA ALA A 13 -34.04 39.43 51.92
C ALA A 13 -32.54 39.24 52.23
N GLU A 14 -32.12 39.86 53.32
CA GLU A 14 -30.78 39.84 53.88
C GLU A 14 -30.86 38.85 55.05
N VAL A 15 -30.10 37.76 55.00
CA VAL A 15 -29.82 36.93 56.17
C VAL A 15 -28.32 36.98 56.38
N ALA A 16 -27.95 37.47 57.56
CA ALA A 16 -26.60 37.74 58.02
C ALA A 16 -25.84 36.43 58.35
N PRO A 17 -24.51 36.51 58.55
CA PRO A 17 -23.60 35.37 58.47
C PRO A 17 -23.50 34.62 59.80
N SER A 18 -23.40 33.29 59.71
CA SER A 18 -22.97 32.46 60.84
C SER A 18 -21.48 32.19 60.72
N ASP A 19 -20.74 32.79 61.63
CA ASP A 19 -19.36 32.51 61.96
C ASP A 19 -19.27 31.15 62.70
N GLY A 20 -18.18 30.40 62.50
CA GLY A 20 -17.79 29.30 63.42
C GLY A 20 -17.49 27.93 62.80
N ALA A 21 -16.19 27.69 62.63
CA ALA A 21 -15.45 26.41 62.68
C ALA A 21 -15.28 25.57 61.40
N PRO A 22 -14.05 25.04 61.16
CA PRO A 22 -13.71 24.31 59.94
C PRO A 22 -14.26 22.89 60.01
N ASP A 23 -15.08 22.52 59.03
CA ASP A 23 -15.52 21.15 58.86
C ASP A 23 -14.31 20.31 58.47
N ALA A 24 -14.01 19.33 59.32
CA ALA A 24 -12.90 18.41 59.12
C ALA A 24 -13.14 17.69 57.79
N ALA A 25 -12.21 17.81 56.86
CA ALA A 25 -12.14 16.93 55.72
C ALA A 25 -12.12 15.49 56.25
N GLU A 26 -13.23 14.77 56.10
CA GLU A 26 -13.25 13.32 56.17
C GLU A 26 -12.39 12.83 55.01
N TYR A 27 -11.09 12.70 55.27
CA TYR A 27 -10.19 11.91 54.47
C TYR A 27 -10.67 10.47 54.59
N SER A 28 -11.47 10.03 53.62
CA SER A 28 -11.74 8.62 53.40
C SER A 28 -10.38 7.94 53.15
N LEU A 29 -9.88 7.25 54.18
CA LEU A 29 -8.59 6.54 54.18
C LEU A 29 -8.69 5.15 53.51
N ASP A 30 -9.83 4.84 52.89
CA ASP A 30 -10.10 3.58 52.19
C ASP A 30 -9.91 3.69 50.67
N GLU A 31 -9.05 4.59 50.20
CA GLU A 31 -8.58 4.52 48.81
C GLU A 31 -7.46 3.47 48.73
N PRO A 32 -7.66 2.36 47.99
CA PRO A 32 -6.65 1.31 47.87
C PRO A 32 -5.37 1.90 47.32
N THR A 33 -4.24 1.56 47.94
CA THR A 33 -2.95 2.09 47.56
C THR A 33 -2.66 1.75 46.10
N LEU A 34 -1.91 2.59 45.40
CA LEU A 34 -1.59 2.39 43.98
C LEU A 34 -0.92 1.03 43.73
N ALA A 35 -0.23 0.49 44.74
CA ALA A 35 0.33 -0.87 44.77
C ALA A 35 -0.75 -1.97 44.80
N GLU A 36 -1.82 -1.81 45.60
CA GLU A 36 -2.94 -2.76 45.64
C GLU A 36 -3.76 -2.73 44.34
N LYS A 37 -3.92 -1.56 43.72
CA LYS A 37 -4.57 -1.45 42.40
C LYS A 37 -3.74 -2.15 41.31
N LEU A 38 -2.42 -2.09 41.38
CA LEU A 38 -1.50 -2.82 40.48
C LEU A 38 -1.56 -4.33 40.70
N ALA A 39 -1.65 -4.78 41.96
CA ALA A 39 -1.78 -6.20 42.28
C ALA A 39 -3.11 -6.80 41.79
N ALA A 40 -4.22 -6.06 41.88
CA ALA A 40 -5.52 -6.49 41.37
C ALA A 40 -5.61 -6.60 39.83
N MET A 41 -4.69 -5.96 39.10
CA MET A 41 -4.60 -6.02 37.63
C MET A 41 -3.58 -7.04 37.11
N SER A 42 -2.86 -7.72 38.00
CA SER A 42 -1.91 -8.77 37.60
C SER A 42 -2.61 -10.13 37.55
N PRO A 43 -2.72 -10.80 36.39
CA PRO A 43 -3.28 -12.13 36.33
C PRO A 43 -2.33 -13.11 37.03
N LEU A 44 -2.79 -13.61 38.18
CA LEU A 44 -2.32 -14.76 38.97
C LEU A 44 -0.94 -15.32 38.58
N ALA A 45 0.10 -14.88 39.28
CA ALA A 45 1.42 -15.48 39.26
C ALA A 45 1.81 -15.97 40.66
N GLU A 46 1.39 -17.19 41.02
CA GLU A 46 2.11 -18.14 41.88
C GLU A 46 1.63 -19.55 41.48
N ALA A 47 2.47 -20.58 41.28
CA ALA A 47 3.67 -20.90 42.05
C ALA A 47 4.73 -21.70 41.24
N ALA A 48 5.99 -21.38 41.57
CA ALA A 48 7.16 -22.25 41.69
C ALA A 48 7.54 -23.27 40.58
N GLY A 49 8.69 -23.00 39.95
CA GLY A 49 9.65 -24.06 39.59
C GLY A 49 10.36 -23.91 38.24
N GLY A 50 11.63 -23.48 38.27
CA GLY A 50 12.69 -23.97 37.38
C GLY A 50 12.81 -23.43 35.95
N ALA A 51 13.86 -22.62 35.75
CA ALA A 51 14.76 -22.54 34.59
C ALA A 51 14.24 -22.45 33.14
N ALA A 52 14.97 -21.60 32.40
CA ALA A 52 14.98 -21.38 30.94
C ALA A 52 14.00 -20.31 30.43
N GLY A 53 14.59 -19.29 29.81
CA GLY A 53 13.88 -18.22 29.13
C GLY A 53 13.13 -18.78 27.92
N GLU A 54 11.81 -18.70 27.99
CA GLU A 54 10.94 -18.84 26.83
C GLU A 54 10.27 -17.48 26.60
N SER A 55 10.59 -16.90 25.45
CA SER A 55 9.91 -15.76 24.87
C SER A 55 8.40 -15.99 24.91
N LEU A 56 7.66 -15.06 25.52
CA LEU A 56 6.20 -15.00 25.42
C LEU A 56 5.77 -15.23 23.96
N PRO A 57 4.77 -16.09 23.70
CA PRO A 57 4.22 -16.20 22.37
C PRO A 57 3.63 -14.84 22.03
N VAL A 58 4.18 -14.18 21.01
CA VAL A 58 3.61 -12.99 20.41
C VAL A 58 2.27 -13.42 19.81
N VAL A 59 1.20 -13.34 20.61
CA VAL A 59 -0.15 -13.47 20.11
C VAL A 59 -0.29 -12.37 19.06
N PRO A 60 -0.54 -12.72 17.78
CA PRO A 60 -0.77 -11.71 16.78
C PRO A 60 -1.91 -10.81 17.28
N PRO A 61 -1.79 -9.48 17.15
CA PRO A 61 -2.81 -8.59 17.67
C PRO A 61 -4.15 -9.03 17.12
N SER A 62 -5.08 -9.40 18.01
CA SER A 62 -6.43 -9.81 17.61
C SER A 62 -7.01 -8.75 16.70
N ALA A 63 -7.79 -9.14 15.69
CA ALA A 63 -8.34 -8.21 14.70
C ALA A 63 -9.09 -7.01 15.33
N ASP A 64 -9.67 -7.21 16.52
CA ASP A 64 -10.34 -6.15 17.27
C ASP A 64 -9.35 -5.09 17.81
N SER A 65 -8.13 -5.49 18.15
CA SER A 65 -7.04 -4.58 18.52
C SER A 65 -6.54 -3.79 17.29
N VAL A 66 -6.36 -4.46 16.14
CA VAL A 66 -5.89 -3.80 14.91
C VAL A 66 -6.91 -2.78 14.40
N HIS A 67 -8.22 -3.10 14.45
CA HIS A 67 -9.27 -2.15 14.10
C HIS A 67 -9.24 -0.89 14.96
N VAL A 68 -9.11 -1.04 16.29
CA VAL A 68 -9.07 0.10 17.21
C VAL A 68 -7.85 0.98 16.92
N LEU A 69 -6.67 0.38 16.73
CA LEU A 69 -5.44 1.10 16.39
C LEU A 69 -5.54 1.80 15.03
N LEU A 70 -6.09 1.13 14.03
CA LEU A 70 -6.33 1.69 12.70
C LEU A 70 -7.23 2.92 12.78
N ARG A 71 -8.34 2.81 13.51
CA ARG A 71 -9.27 3.92 13.70
C ARG A 71 -8.62 5.08 14.43
N GLN A 72 -7.86 4.80 15.49
CA GLN A 72 -7.13 5.83 16.23
C GLN A 72 -6.12 6.55 15.33
N ALA A 73 -5.32 5.81 14.57
CA ALA A 73 -4.35 6.36 13.63
C ALA A 73 -5.01 7.26 12.57
N LEU A 74 -6.16 6.84 12.02
CA LEU A 74 -6.94 7.63 11.06
C LEU A 74 -7.56 8.90 11.65
N GLN A 75 -7.88 8.90 12.94
CA GLN A 75 -8.45 10.07 13.61
C GLN A 75 -7.37 11.05 14.07
N ALA A 76 -6.20 10.56 14.47
CA ALA A 76 -5.05 11.36 14.85
C ALA A 76 -4.19 11.82 13.65
N ASP A 77 -4.48 11.35 12.44
CA ASP A 77 -3.66 11.52 11.23
C ASP A 77 -2.19 11.07 11.45
N ASP A 78 -2.00 10.04 12.27
CA ASP A 78 -0.69 9.48 12.59
C ASP A 78 -0.26 8.47 11.53
N ARG A 79 0.57 8.93 10.59
CA ARG A 79 1.08 8.13 9.48
C ARG A 79 1.94 6.95 9.94
N ALA A 80 2.71 7.09 11.02
CA ALA A 80 3.60 6.03 11.49
C ALA A 80 2.80 4.90 12.15
N ALA A 81 1.84 5.24 13.01
CA ALA A 81 0.92 4.27 13.59
C ALA A 81 0.05 3.59 12.52
N LEU A 82 -0.41 4.34 11.52
CA LEU A 82 -1.16 3.80 10.39
C LEU A 82 -0.34 2.76 9.63
N LEU A 83 0.92 3.08 9.28
CA LEU A 83 1.84 2.14 8.64
C LEU A 83 2.04 0.87 9.46
N GLY A 84 2.23 1.00 10.78
CA GLY A 84 2.33 -0.14 11.70
C GLY A 84 1.14 -1.10 11.60
N CYS A 85 -0.08 -0.57 11.46
CA CYS A 85 -1.28 -1.38 11.23
C CYS A 85 -1.27 -2.04 9.85
N LEU A 86 -0.92 -1.28 8.81
CA LEU A 86 -0.94 -1.71 7.41
C LEU A 86 0.15 -2.75 7.08
N TYR A 87 1.18 -2.91 7.90
CA TYR A 87 2.17 -3.99 7.76
C TYR A 87 1.60 -5.37 8.10
N ASN A 88 0.45 -5.46 8.76
CA ASN A 88 -0.19 -6.74 9.02
C ASN A 88 -0.61 -7.40 7.70
N ARG A 89 -0.16 -8.65 7.49
CA ARG A 89 -0.42 -9.45 6.27
C ARG A 89 -1.47 -10.54 6.45
N ASP A 90 -2.04 -10.69 7.65
CA ASP A 90 -3.11 -11.67 7.87
C ASP A 90 -4.41 -11.18 7.20
N GLY A 91 -4.76 -11.81 6.07
CA GLY A 91 -5.97 -11.47 5.31
C GLY A 91 -7.25 -11.51 6.13
N LYS A 92 -7.37 -12.41 7.13
CA LYS A 92 -8.56 -12.46 7.99
C LYS A 92 -8.64 -11.23 8.88
N VAL A 93 -7.51 -10.80 9.42
CA VAL A 93 -7.42 -9.58 10.25
C VAL A 93 -7.72 -8.35 9.40
N ILE A 94 -7.18 -8.26 8.19
CA ILE A 94 -7.42 -7.13 7.27
C ILE A 94 -8.92 -7.02 6.96
N VAL A 95 -9.55 -8.09 6.48
CA VAL A 95 -10.97 -8.08 6.10
C VAL A 95 -11.85 -7.77 7.30
N LYS A 96 -11.60 -8.38 8.47
CA LYS A 96 -12.37 -8.10 9.69
C LYS A 96 -12.19 -6.65 10.13
N SER A 97 -10.96 -6.13 10.15
CA SER A 97 -10.67 -4.75 10.55
C SER A 97 -11.34 -3.73 9.63
N VAL A 98 -11.25 -3.93 8.32
CA VAL A 98 -11.89 -3.05 7.32
C VAL A 98 -13.42 -3.11 7.43
N SER A 99 -14.00 -4.29 7.71
CA SER A 99 -15.45 -4.45 7.83
C SER A 99 -16.09 -3.65 8.96
N LEU A 100 -15.30 -3.31 9.99
CA LEU A 100 -15.70 -2.56 11.17
C LEU A 100 -15.51 -1.04 11.01
N LEU A 101 -14.98 -0.56 9.87
CA LEU A 101 -14.80 0.86 9.60
C LEU A 101 -16.13 1.55 9.30
N THR A 102 -16.25 2.81 9.72
CA THR A 102 -17.35 3.68 9.32
C THR A 102 -17.13 4.22 7.90
N PRO A 103 -18.19 4.63 7.17
CA PRO A 103 -18.08 5.31 5.88
C PRO A 103 -17.06 6.46 5.82
N ALA A 104 -17.00 7.28 6.87
CA ALA A 104 -16.08 8.40 6.97
C ALA A 104 -14.63 7.93 7.17
N ASP A 105 -14.43 6.93 8.04
CA ASP A 105 -13.11 6.34 8.27
C ASP A 105 -12.60 5.61 7.01
N ALA A 106 -13.49 4.98 6.25
CA ALA A 106 -13.15 4.32 4.98
C ALA A 106 -12.60 5.29 3.93
N VAL A 107 -13.18 6.48 3.79
CA VAL A 107 -12.67 7.51 2.87
C VAL A 107 -11.36 8.13 3.37
N LYS A 108 -11.20 8.34 4.69
CA LYS A 108 -9.91 8.74 5.27
C LYS A 108 -8.83 7.69 5.01
N LEU A 109 -9.17 6.41 5.13
CA LEU A 109 -8.26 5.32 4.82
C LEU A 109 -7.90 5.29 3.33
N LEU A 110 -8.87 5.46 2.43
CA LEU A 110 -8.60 5.54 0.99
C LEU A 110 -7.63 6.69 0.67
N LYS A 111 -7.86 7.88 1.24
CA LYS A 111 -6.99 9.04 1.05
C LYS A 111 -5.57 8.81 1.52
N SER A 112 -5.41 8.22 2.71
CA SER A 112 -4.10 7.89 3.25
C SER A 112 -3.41 6.79 2.42
N LEU A 113 -4.14 5.74 2.01
CA LEU A 113 -3.62 4.71 1.10
C LEU A 113 -3.14 5.31 -0.22
N VAL A 114 -3.90 6.19 -0.88
CA VAL A 114 -3.46 6.87 -2.11
C VAL A 114 -2.17 7.67 -1.88
N SER A 115 -2.07 8.42 -0.77
CA SER A 115 -0.84 9.15 -0.40
C SER A 115 0.34 8.22 -0.13
N LEU A 116 0.12 7.11 0.57
CA LEU A 116 1.14 6.09 0.84
C LEU A 116 1.58 5.41 -0.44
N MET A 117 0.65 5.10 -1.33
CA MET A 117 0.93 4.49 -2.60
C MET A 117 1.68 5.43 -3.54
N GLN A 118 1.64 6.75 -3.41
CA GLN A 118 2.52 7.63 -4.22
C GLN A 118 4.01 7.40 -3.95
N SER A 119 4.37 6.93 -2.75
CA SER A 119 5.76 6.57 -2.43
C SER A 119 6.20 5.29 -3.15
N ARG A 120 7.51 5.15 -3.42
CA ARG A 120 8.10 3.95 -4.03
C ARG A 120 8.61 3.00 -2.93
N GLY A 121 8.55 1.69 -3.18
CA GLY A 121 9.19 0.67 -2.34
C GLY A 121 8.29 -0.49 -1.95
N SER A 122 8.84 -1.38 -1.12
CA SER A 122 8.20 -2.61 -0.65
C SER A 122 6.95 -2.38 0.20
N VAL A 123 6.78 -1.16 0.75
CA VAL A 123 5.56 -0.74 1.47
C VAL A 123 4.33 -1.01 0.62
N LEU A 124 4.40 -0.78 -0.69
CA LEU A 124 3.26 -0.94 -1.59
C LEU A 124 2.67 -2.36 -1.56
N VAL A 125 3.52 -3.38 -1.43
CA VAL A 125 3.11 -4.79 -1.35
C VAL A 125 2.22 -5.02 -0.13
N CYS A 126 2.50 -4.34 0.99
CA CYS A 126 1.69 -4.41 2.20
C CYS A 126 0.37 -3.63 2.04
N LEU A 127 0.32 -2.55 1.25
CA LEU A 127 -0.87 -1.73 1.09
C LEU A 127 -1.93 -2.37 0.19
N LEU A 128 -1.53 -3.19 -0.79
CA LEU A 128 -2.44 -3.76 -1.78
C LEU A 128 -3.58 -4.60 -1.18
N PRO A 129 -3.34 -5.53 -0.23
CA PRO A 129 -4.40 -6.29 0.42
C PRO A 129 -5.41 -5.41 1.17
N TRP A 130 -4.93 -4.31 1.77
CA TRP A 130 -5.78 -3.34 2.47
C TRP A 130 -6.64 -2.53 1.50
N LEU A 131 -6.06 -2.07 0.40
CA LEU A 131 -6.80 -1.37 -0.65
C LEU A 131 -7.89 -2.26 -1.24
N GLN A 132 -7.54 -3.51 -1.58
CA GLN A 132 -8.50 -4.48 -2.12
C GLN A 132 -9.66 -4.72 -1.14
N ALA A 133 -9.36 -5.01 0.12
CA ALA A 133 -10.40 -5.22 1.14
C ALA A 133 -11.29 -3.98 1.34
N LEU A 134 -10.70 -2.78 1.33
CA LEU A 134 -11.41 -1.52 1.47
C LEU A 134 -12.39 -1.29 0.32
N LEU A 135 -11.93 -1.41 -0.92
CA LEU A 135 -12.77 -1.24 -2.10
C LEU A 135 -13.85 -2.31 -2.14
N SER A 136 -13.51 -3.59 -1.93
CA SER A 136 -14.52 -4.67 -1.95
C SER A 136 -15.63 -4.49 -0.90
N ARG A 137 -15.31 -3.91 0.27
CA ARG A 137 -16.29 -3.74 1.36
C ARG A 137 -17.06 -2.42 1.29
N HIS A 138 -16.40 -1.32 0.94
CA HIS A 138 -16.94 0.03 1.11
C HIS A 138 -17.09 0.81 -0.20
N MET A 139 -16.93 0.19 -1.38
CA MET A 139 -17.00 0.91 -2.67
C MET A 139 -18.29 1.72 -2.83
N SER A 140 -19.45 1.15 -2.49
CA SER A 140 -20.73 1.86 -2.58
C SER A 140 -20.73 3.13 -1.72
N SER A 141 -20.26 3.02 -0.48
CA SER A 141 -20.17 4.14 0.47
C SER A 141 -19.11 5.18 0.09
N ILE A 142 -18.06 4.77 -0.60
CA ILE A 142 -17.01 5.67 -1.11
C ILE A 142 -17.58 6.45 -2.29
N VAL A 143 -18.10 5.75 -3.30
CA VAL A 143 -18.63 6.35 -4.54
C VAL A 143 -19.79 7.31 -4.27
N SER A 144 -20.62 7.06 -3.26
CA SER A 144 -21.70 7.99 -2.88
C SER A 144 -21.22 9.34 -2.31
N GLN A 145 -19.93 9.51 -2.03
CA GLN A 145 -19.37 10.78 -1.56
C GLN A 145 -18.78 11.57 -2.73
N ASP A 146 -19.29 12.77 -2.98
CA ASP A 146 -18.86 13.63 -4.10
C ASP A 146 -17.35 13.94 -4.08
N SER A 147 -16.75 14.01 -2.88
CA SER A 147 -15.33 14.28 -2.69
C SER A 147 -14.42 13.10 -3.03
N SER A 148 -14.97 11.89 -3.25
CA SER A 148 -14.20 10.67 -3.49
C SER A 148 -13.82 10.45 -4.96
N LEU A 149 -14.53 11.06 -5.91
CA LEU A 149 -14.32 10.83 -7.35
C LEU A 149 -12.90 11.20 -7.78
N LEU A 150 -12.41 12.35 -7.33
CA LEU A 150 -11.06 12.83 -7.65
C LEU A 150 -9.99 11.92 -7.03
N LEU A 151 -10.27 11.39 -5.84
CA LEU A 151 -9.43 10.41 -5.14
C LEU A 151 -9.36 9.07 -5.88
N LEU A 152 -10.50 8.57 -6.37
CA LEU A 152 -10.59 7.33 -7.15
C LEU A 152 -9.90 7.48 -8.52
N ASN A 153 -10.08 8.61 -9.20
CA ASN A 153 -9.37 8.88 -10.45
C ASN A 153 -7.85 8.97 -10.23
N SER A 154 -7.42 9.62 -9.15
CA SER A 154 -5.99 9.66 -8.77
C SER A 154 -5.43 8.26 -8.50
N LEU A 155 -6.21 7.41 -7.83
CA LEU A 155 -5.85 6.01 -7.60
C LEU A 155 -5.71 5.24 -8.93
N TYR A 156 -6.67 5.40 -9.85
CA TYR A 156 -6.63 4.78 -11.17
C TYR A 156 -5.37 5.18 -11.94
N GLN A 157 -5.10 6.48 -12.06
CA GLN A 157 -3.92 7.01 -12.74
C GLN A 157 -2.61 6.49 -12.11
N LEU A 158 -2.57 6.37 -10.78
CA LEU A 158 -1.41 5.84 -10.09
C LEU A 158 -1.17 4.35 -10.37
N ILE A 159 -2.24 3.55 -10.45
CA ILE A 159 -2.15 2.12 -10.80
C ILE A 159 -1.67 2.00 -12.24
N ASP A 160 -2.29 2.73 -13.16
CA ASP A 160 -1.99 2.71 -14.60
C ASP A 160 -0.52 3.11 -14.88
N ALA A 161 -0.05 4.20 -14.27
CA ALA A 161 1.34 4.66 -14.38
C ALA A 161 2.36 3.65 -13.84
N ARG A 162 1.96 2.73 -12.95
CA ARG A 162 2.84 1.67 -12.43
C ARG A 162 2.82 0.44 -13.29
N THR A 163 1.64 0.03 -13.74
CA THR A 163 1.48 -1.13 -14.62
C THR A 163 2.09 -0.88 -15.99
N SER A 164 2.13 0.37 -16.47
CA SER A 164 2.77 0.73 -17.75
C SER A 164 4.27 0.40 -17.79
N THR A 165 4.95 0.41 -16.63
CA THR A 165 6.38 0.07 -16.54
C THR A 165 6.66 -1.44 -16.43
N PHE A 166 5.62 -2.27 -16.35
CA PHE A 166 5.76 -3.71 -16.15
C PHE A 166 6.48 -4.40 -17.31
N ALA A 167 6.12 -4.07 -18.56
CA ALA A 167 6.73 -4.68 -19.74
C ALA A 167 8.24 -4.41 -19.82
N SER A 168 8.67 -3.15 -19.59
CA SER A 168 10.08 -2.79 -19.57
C SER A 168 10.83 -3.45 -18.41
N SER A 169 10.19 -3.58 -17.24
CA SER A 169 10.78 -4.26 -16.09
C SER A 169 10.96 -5.77 -16.33
N LEU A 170 10.01 -6.39 -17.03
CA LEU A 170 10.07 -7.81 -17.41
C LEU A 170 11.17 -8.06 -18.44
N LYS A 171 11.30 -7.20 -19.46
CA LYS A 171 12.41 -7.29 -20.42
C LYS A 171 13.77 -7.22 -19.72
N LEU A 172 13.90 -6.29 -18.77
CA LEU A 172 15.12 -6.14 -17.98
C LEU A 172 15.38 -7.36 -17.09
N SER A 173 14.35 -7.94 -16.45
CA SER A 173 14.55 -9.15 -15.65
C SER A 173 15.00 -10.32 -16.51
N THR A 174 14.36 -10.56 -17.66
CA THR A 174 14.75 -11.65 -18.56
C THR A 174 16.15 -11.46 -19.15
N CYS A 175 16.54 -10.22 -19.48
CA CYS A 175 17.91 -9.91 -19.93
C CYS A 175 18.94 -10.17 -18.82
N LEU A 176 18.64 -9.80 -17.58
CA LEU A 176 19.50 -10.13 -16.43
C LEU A 176 19.57 -11.64 -16.19
N ASP A 177 18.44 -12.34 -16.21
CA ASP A 177 18.38 -13.80 -16.02
C ASP A 177 19.22 -14.53 -17.08
N TYR A 178 19.19 -14.05 -18.33
CA TYR A 178 20.03 -14.58 -19.42
C TYR A 178 21.53 -14.40 -19.13
N HIS A 179 21.98 -13.19 -18.79
CA HIS A 179 23.38 -12.94 -18.47
C HIS A 179 23.85 -13.63 -17.18
N PHE A 180 22.97 -13.78 -16.19
CA PHE A 180 23.30 -14.56 -14.99
C PHE A 180 23.44 -16.06 -15.31
N SER A 181 22.69 -16.60 -16.27
CA SER A 181 22.89 -17.99 -16.72
C SER A 181 24.25 -18.15 -17.41
N GLU A 182 24.60 -17.23 -18.30
CA GLU A 182 25.88 -17.24 -19.03
C GLU A 182 27.10 -17.22 -18.10
N ILE A 183 27.09 -16.39 -17.06
CA ILE A 183 28.17 -16.34 -16.05
C ILE A 183 28.22 -17.62 -15.21
N CYS A 184 27.08 -18.24 -14.89
CA CYS A 184 27.06 -19.48 -14.11
C CYS A 184 27.53 -20.69 -14.90
N ASP A 185 27.31 -20.71 -16.22
CA ASP A 185 27.72 -21.83 -17.08
C ASP A 185 29.24 -21.82 -17.37
N ASP A 186 29.88 -20.64 -17.36
CA ASP A 186 31.32 -20.45 -17.62
C ASP A 186 32.22 -20.92 -16.44
N GLU A 187 31.71 -20.98 -15.21
CA GLU A 187 32.47 -21.46 -14.04
C GLU A 187 32.56 -23.00 -13.94
N SER A 188 31.81 -23.74 -14.77
CA SER A 188 31.81 -25.21 -14.80
C SER A 188 32.72 -25.84 -15.85
N ASP A 189 33.21 -25.08 -16.83
CA ASP A 189 34.01 -25.61 -17.95
C ASP A 189 35.53 -25.43 -17.76
N GLU A 190 36.00 -24.86 -16.64
CA GLU A 190 37.45 -24.78 -16.34
C GLU A 190 38.07 -26.10 -15.83
N GLU A 191 37.32 -27.21 -15.73
CA GLU A 191 37.86 -28.54 -15.39
C GLU A 191 38.03 -29.48 -16.60
N GLU A 192 37.90 -28.98 -17.84
CA GLU A 192 38.35 -29.71 -19.04
C GLU A 192 39.49 -28.96 -19.73
N GLY A 193 40.59 -28.84 -19.01
CA GLY A 193 41.88 -28.39 -19.53
C GLY A 193 42.41 -29.32 -20.62
N GLY A 194 41.96 -29.13 -21.85
CA GLY A 194 42.65 -29.60 -23.04
C GLY A 194 44.05 -28.95 -23.10
N PRO A 195 45.10 -29.70 -23.51
CA PRO A 195 46.45 -29.16 -23.57
C PRO A 195 46.53 -27.93 -24.50
N PRO A 196 47.37 -26.93 -24.17
CA PRO A 196 47.44 -25.70 -24.95
C PRO A 196 47.81 -26.01 -26.40
N LEU A 197 46.97 -25.58 -27.35
CA LEU A 197 47.28 -25.63 -28.77
C LEU A 197 48.41 -24.63 -29.07
N ILE A 198 49.63 -25.15 -29.22
CA ILE A 198 50.78 -24.39 -29.69
C ILE A 198 50.71 -24.39 -31.22
N TYR A 199 50.41 -23.23 -31.81
CA TYR A 199 50.65 -23.00 -33.24
C TYR A 199 52.15 -22.71 -33.43
N GLU A 200 52.88 -23.65 -34.01
CA GLU A 200 54.18 -23.35 -34.61
C GLU A 200 53.91 -22.72 -35.98
N ASP A 201 54.22 -21.43 -36.13
CA ASP A 201 54.31 -20.79 -37.44
C ASP A 201 55.40 -21.52 -38.23
N VAL A 202 54.98 -22.41 -39.12
CA VAL A 202 55.86 -22.96 -40.15
C VAL A 202 56.00 -21.89 -41.23
N ASP A 203 57.04 -21.05 -41.10
CA ASP A 203 57.60 -20.32 -42.23
C ASP A 203 58.06 -21.36 -43.25
N SER A 204 57.13 -21.77 -44.13
CA SER A 204 57.37 -22.66 -45.25
C SER A 204 57.20 -21.84 -46.53
N ASP A 205 58.24 -21.05 -46.82
CA ASP A 205 58.54 -20.58 -48.17
C ASP A 205 58.85 -21.81 -49.05
N GLU A 206 57.84 -22.48 -49.61
CA GLU A 206 58.02 -23.24 -50.86
C GLU A 206 56.77 -23.14 -51.73
N GLU A 207 57.06 -23.02 -53.02
CA GLU A 207 56.25 -22.48 -54.09
C GLU A 207 55.11 -23.41 -54.58
N ASP A 208 54.11 -22.76 -55.16
CA ASP A 208 53.33 -23.20 -56.31
C ASP A 208 52.41 -24.43 -56.18
N SER A 209 51.11 -24.15 -56.09
CA SER A 209 50.15 -24.80 -56.97
C SER A 209 48.90 -23.93 -57.12
N GLU A 210 48.84 -23.20 -58.24
CA GLU A 210 47.60 -22.76 -58.84
C GLU A 210 46.70 -23.99 -59.09
N ASP A 211 45.53 -24.05 -58.47
CA ASP A 211 44.38 -24.63 -59.15
C ASP A 211 43.10 -23.89 -58.78
N ASP A 212 42.37 -23.62 -59.85
CA ASP A 212 41.17 -22.83 -60.01
C ASP A 212 39.97 -23.71 -59.63
N ASP A 213 39.15 -23.27 -58.66
CA ASP A 213 37.76 -23.72 -58.62
C ASP A 213 36.89 -22.61 -58.05
N ALA A 214 36.47 -21.74 -58.96
CA ALA A 214 35.32 -20.88 -58.82
C ALA A 214 34.03 -21.70 -58.67
N MET A 215 33.29 -21.53 -57.57
CA MET A 215 31.85 -21.71 -57.53
C MET A 215 31.21 -20.70 -56.57
N GLU A 216 30.11 -20.15 -57.03
CA GLU A 216 29.52 -18.88 -56.65
C GLU A 216 28.86 -18.84 -55.27
N THR A 217 28.93 -17.66 -54.67
CA THR A 217 28.18 -17.24 -53.48
C THR A 217 26.72 -17.00 -53.82
N GLU A 218 25.80 -17.80 -53.27
CA GLU A 218 24.38 -17.45 -53.19
C GLU A 218 24.08 -16.84 -51.81
N ASP A 219 24.25 -15.53 -51.74
CA ASP A 219 23.75 -14.62 -50.71
C ASP A 219 22.22 -14.50 -50.83
N LYS A 220 21.49 -15.07 -49.87
CA LYS A 220 20.04 -14.88 -49.72
C LYS A 220 19.81 -13.84 -48.64
N GLY A 221 19.69 -12.60 -49.11
CA GLY A 221 19.48 -11.41 -48.30
C GLY A 221 18.22 -11.45 -47.41
N THR A 222 18.43 -10.90 -46.22
CA THR A 222 17.70 -9.74 -45.67
C THR A 222 16.19 -9.71 -45.85
N ASP A 223 15.46 -10.06 -44.79
CA ASP A 223 14.07 -9.61 -44.60
C ASP A 223 14.04 -8.69 -43.38
N GLU A 224 14.33 -7.41 -43.64
CA GLU A 224 13.94 -6.29 -42.78
C GLU A 224 12.50 -5.94 -43.13
N GLU A 225 11.54 -6.33 -42.29
CA GLU A 225 10.22 -5.69 -42.28
C GLU A 225 10.05 -4.89 -40.99
N ASP A 226 10.30 -3.60 -41.18
CA ASP A 226 9.98 -2.46 -40.36
C ASP A 226 8.45 -2.40 -40.09
N SER A 227 8.05 -2.39 -38.81
CA SER A 227 6.66 -2.15 -38.42
C SER A 227 6.53 -0.73 -37.94
N GLU A 228 6.42 0.20 -38.88
CA GLU A 228 5.95 1.56 -38.62
C GLU A 228 4.41 1.61 -38.61
N VAL A 229 3.94 2.38 -37.64
CA VAL A 229 2.57 2.76 -37.35
C VAL A 229 1.98 3.66 -38.45
N ASP A 230 0.70 3.50 -38.78
CA ASP A 230 -0.09 4.64 -39.23
C ASP A 230 -1.53 4.61 -38.72
N ASP A 231 -1.95 5.81 -38.33
CA ASP A 231 -3.17 6.26 -37.70
C ASP A 231 -4.20 6.59 -38.78
N ALA A 232 -5.40 6.01 -38.72
CA ALA A 232 -6.50 6.39 -39.62
C ALA A 232 -7.82 6.40 -38.87
N MET A 233 -8.05 7.55 -38.24
CA MET A 233 -9.34 8.07 -37.81
C MET A 233 -10.23 8.28 -39.06
N GLU A 234 -11.32 7.51 -39.20
CA GLU A 234 -12.45 7.86 -40.09
C GLU A 234 -13.76 7.64 -39.32
N THR A 235 -14.31 8.77 -38.90
CA THR A 235 -15.70 8.98 -38.55
C THR A 235 -16.59 8.74 -39.77
N GLU A 236 -17.69 7.99 -39.63
CA GLU A 236 -18.99 8.20 -40.29
C GLU A 236 -19.84 6.92 -40.13
N ARG A 237 -20.78 6.92 -39.19
CA ARG A 237 -21.98 6.07 -39.26
C ARG A 237 -23.21 6.94 -39.13
N LYS A 238 -23.67 7.38 -40.29
CA LYS A 238 -25.01 7.86 -40.56
C LYS A 238 -25.96 6.66 -40.62
N GLY A 239 -26.99 6.67 -39.77
CA GLY A 239 -28.03 5.64 -39.69
C GLY A 239 -29.21 6.16 -38.88
N THR A 240 -30.14 6.78 -39.58
CA THR A 240 -31.36 7.48 -39.16
C THR A 240 -32.48 6.52 -38.70
N ASP A 241 -33.48 7.12 -38.04
CA ASP A 241 -34.88 6.68 -37.79
C ASP A 241 -35.16 5.91 -36.48
N LYS A 242 -36.21 6.19 -35.69
CA LYS A 242 -37.28 7.20 -35.69
C LYS A 242 -38.13 7.02 -34.42
N GLU A 243 -38.83 8.10 -34.06
CA GLU A 243 -40.16 8.18 -33.42
C GLU A 243 -40.42 7.46 -32.08
N GLU A 244 -40.65 8.24 -31.02
CA GLU A 244 -41.88 8.29 -30.17
C GLU A 244 -41.89 9.68 -29.49
N SER A 245 -42.60 10.70 -30.00
CA SER A 245 -43.99 11.12 -29.69
C SER A 245 -44.27 11.44 -28.21
N GLU A 246 -44.39 12.73 -27.87
CA GLU A 246 -45.26 13.32 -26.84
C GLU A 246 -45.17 14.85 -27.02
N VAL A 247 -46.04 15.46 -27.83
CA VAL A 247 -47.33 16.09 -27.48
C VAL A 247 -47.17 17.31 -26.55
N ASP A 248 -47.29 18.50 -27.15
CA ASP A 248 -47.59 19.80 -26.56
C ASP A 248 -48.82 19.75 -25.63
N ASP A 249 -48.80 20.49 -24.51
CA ASP A 249 -49.46 21.82 -24.44
C ASP A 249 -49.37 22.45 -23.03
N GLU A 250 -49.24 23.78 -23.04
CA GLU A 250 -49.41 24.83 -22.00
C GLU A 250 -48.48 24.92 -20.76
#